data_AF-A0A2T1DAB1-F1
#
_entry.id   AF-A0A2T1DAB1-F1
#
_cell.length_a   1.000
_cell.length_b   1.000
_cell.length_c   1.000
_cell.angle_alpha   90.00
_cell.angle_beta   90.00
_cell.angle_gamma   90.00
#
_symmetry.space_group_name_H-M   'P 1'
#
loop_
_entity.id
_entity.type
_entity.pdbx_description
1 polymer ?
#
loop_
_entity_poly.entity_id
_entity_poly.type
_entity_poly.pdbx_seq_one_letter_code
_entity_poly.pdbx_strand_id
1 'polypeptide(L)'
;MKSQWDCFLQNLGEWQGSFTQFSPRGEILSDTPSLLSLEGLDNNQKVRLTLRRAGKEDLVAEYSTIGGGLRFCENGAFSTGSMQFAPYTQFGAELALLHDDRRLRLVQLFNKESQLEQLTLIREQRVGTNAPEFPLLTVDDLVGEWNGEAVTIYPDGRSPDSYQTSLKLHREGSDRLVQELSFGGERTIASTATIHGSVLSFEQIQVLLLPGGASSTCPVQIKLGQPLFLEVGWLLQPDLRQRLIRRYSDKGEWVSLTLLTERKTS
;
A
#
# COMPACT_ATOMS: atom_id res chain seq x y z
N MET A 1 -0.54 -3.52 23.11
CA MET A 1 -0.60 -2.83 21.81
C MET A 1 0.47 -1.76 21.80
N LYS A 2 1.29 -1.69 20.77
CA LYS A 2 2.37 -0.69 20.65
C LYS A 2 1.77 0.71 20.49
N SER A 3 2.45 1.75 20.99
CA SER A 3 2.06 3.13 20.66
C SER A 3 2.36 3.43 19.18
N GLN A 4 1.72 4.44 18.60
CA GLN A 4 2.03 4.87 17.22
C GLN A 4 3.51 5.24 17.05
N TRP A 5 4.14 5.76 18.10
CA TRP A 5 5.57 6.04 18.11
C TRP A 5 6.40 4.75 18.07
N ASP A 6 6.09 3.76 18.91
CA ASP A 6 6.79 2.46 18.90
C ASP A 6 6.62 1.70 17.58
N CYS A 7 5.46 1.84 16.94
CA CYS A 7 5.21 1.31 15.59
C CYS A 7 6.05 2.04 14.53
N PHE A 8 6.20 3.37 14.63
CA PHE A 8 7.10 4.13 13.77
C PHE A 8 8.55 3.69 13.93
N LEU A 9 9.00 3.46 15.17
CA LEU A 9 10.38 3.02 15.46
C LEU A 9 10.74 1.66 14.83
N GLN A 10 9.77 0.84 14.40
CA GLN A 10 10.05 -0.37 13.61
C GLN A 10 10.72 -0.07 12.27
N ASN A 11 10.61 1.16 11.78
CA ASN A 11 11.18 1.60 10.50
C ASN A 11 12.62 2.14 10.61
N LEU A 12 13.20 2.22 11.81
CA LEU A 12 14.57 2.71 12.00
C LEU A 12 15.59 1.91 11.16
N GLY A 13 16.66 2.59 10.80
CA GLY A 13 17.77 2.05 10.02
C GLY A 13 17.92 2.73 8.66
N GLU A 14 18.88 2.21 7.89
CA GLU A 14 19.18 2.67 6.54
C GLU A 14 18.56 1.76 5.50
N TRP A 15 17.93 2.38 4.52
CA TRP A 15 17.13 1.74 3.48
C TRP A 15 17.62 2.20 2.11
N GLN A 16 18.21 1.29 1.35
CA GLN A 16 18.68 1.54 -0.01
C GLN A 16 17.67 0.98 -1.01
N GLY A 17 17.45 1.69 -2.12
CA GLY A 17 16.43 1.30 -3.08
C GLY A 17 16.30 2.27 -4.26
N SER A 18 15.11 2.35 -4.82
CA SER A 18 14.78 3.34 -5.84
C SER A 18 13.33 3.80 -5.76
N PHE A 19 13.08 5.00 -6.28
CA PHE A 19 11.75 5.55 -6.52
C PHE A 19 11.45 5.35 -8.01
N THR A 20 10.62 4.36 -8.32
CA THR A 20 10.19 4.06 -9.69
C THR A 20 8.82 4.67 -9.95
N GLN A 21 8.72 5.58 -10.92
CA GLN A 21 7.46 6.22 -11.31
C GLN A 21 6.79 5.42 -12.42
N PHE A 22 5.47 5.25 -12.32
CA PHE A 22 4.65 4.53 -13.28
C PHE A 22 3.51 5.41 -13.80
N SER A 23 3.18 5.22 -15.08
CA SER A 23 1.92 5.70 -15.65
C SER A 23 0.73 4.95 -15.04
N PRO A 24 -0.51 5.47 -15.16
CA PRO A 24 -1.72 4.77 -14.73
C PRO A 24 -1.94 3.39 -15.38
N ARG A 25 -1.17 3.06 -16.42
CA ARG A 25 -1.20 1.78 -17.15
C ARG A 25 -0.04 0.84 -16.78
N GLY A 26 0.81 1.24 -15.85
CA GLY A 26 1.96 0.42 -15.40
C GLY A 26 3.21 0.54 -16.27
N GLU A 27 3.32 1.56 -17.13
CA GLU A 27 4.55 1.84 -17.87
C GLU A 27 5.54 2.58 -16.97
N ILE A 28 6.81 2.18 -16.98
CA ILE A 28 7.87 2.85 -16.22
C ILE A 28 8.18 4.20 -16.89
N LEU A 29 8.07 5.29 -16.13
CA LEU A 29 8.37 6.65 -16.57
C LEU A 29 9.77 7.09 -16.16
N SER A 30 10.18 6.75 -14.93
CA SER A 30 11.52 7.03 -14.41
C SER A 30 11.87 6.09 -13.27
N ASP A 31 13.16 5.93 -13.00
CA ASP A 31 13.67 5.24 -11.83
C ASP A 31 14.81 6.06 -11.22
N THR A 32 14.69 6.42 -9.94
CA THR A 32 15.67 7.26 -9.24
C THR A 32 16.22 6.51 -8.04
N PRO A 33 17.51 6.10 -8.06
CA PRO A 33 18.16 5.48 -6.91
C PRO A 33 18.09 6.35 -5.66
N SER A 34 17.93 5.72 -4.50
CA SER A 34 17.75 6.40 -3.22
C SER A 34 18.39 5.69 -2.04
N LEU A 35 18.77 6.48 -1.04
CA LEU A 35 19.15 6.03 0.29
C LEU A 35 18.37 6.84 1.33
N LEU A 36 17.64 6.15 2.20
CA LEU A 36 16.83 6.75 3.27
C LEU A 36 17.34 6.25 4.62
N SER A 37 17.78 7.17 5.47
CA SER A 37 18.15 6.90 6.86
C SER A 37 17.04 7.37 7.81
N LEU A 38 16.64 6.51 8.74
CA LEU A 38 15.80 6.84 9.90
C LEU A 38 16.59 6.56 11.17
N GLU A 39 17.07 7.62 11.81
CA GLU A 39 17.95 7.56 12.98
C GLU A 39 17.21 7.98 14.24
N GLY A 40 17.21 7.12 15.24
CA GLY A 40 16.72 7.45 16.57
C GLY A 40 17.70 8.36 17.31
N LEU A 41 17.20 9.48 17.82
CA LEU A 41 17.94 10.46 18.61
C LEU A 41 17.32 10.57 20.01
N ASP A 42 18.09 11.04 20.97
CA ASP A 42 17.63 11.29 22.36
C ASP A 42 16.90 10.07 22.96
N ASN A 43 17.55 8.89 22.90
CA ASN A 43 16.94 7.61 23.33
C ASN A 43 15.61 7.31 22.62
N ASN A 44 15.59 7.48 21.30
CA ASN A 44 14.43 7.30 20.41
C ASN A 44 13.24 8.23 20.71
N GLN A 45 13.43 9.34 21.41
CA GLN A 45 12.38 10.37 21.58
C GLN A 45 12.24 11.27 20.35
N LYS A 46 13.25 11.27 19.47
CA LYS A 46 13.19 11.91 18.16
C LYS A 46 13.68 10.94 17.10
N VAL A 47 13.23 11.16 15.87
CA VAL A 47 13.76 10.46 14.70
C VAL A 47 14.14 11.48 13.65
N ARG A 48 15.37 11.37 13.13
CA ARG A 48 15.81 12.13 11.96
C ARG A 48 15.67 11.26 10.71
N LEU A 49 14.92 11.77 9.75
CA LEU A 49 14.86 11.24 8.39
C LEU A 49 15.87 12.00 7.53
N THR A 50 16.71 11.27 6.81
CA THR A 50 17.56 11.80 5.74
C THR A 50 17.32 11.00 4.48
N LEU A 51 16.77 11.61 3.44
CA LEU A 51 16.50 10.98 2.15
C LEU A 51 17.39 11.62 1.07
N ARG A 52 18.26 10.78 0.49
CA ARG A 52 19.09 11.10 -0.66
C ARG A 52 18.52 10.43 -1.90
N ARG A 53 18.40 11.17 -3.00
CA ARG A 53 17.94 10.65 -4.30
C ARG A 53 18.87 11.16 -5.38
N ALA A 54 19.26 10.29 -6.32
CA ALA A 54 20.17 10.65 -7.39
C ALA A 54 19.67 11.87 -8.17
N GLY A 55 20.50 12.91 -8.30
CA GLY A 55 20.16 14.13 -9.02
C GLY A 55 19.10 15.02 -8.35
N LYS A 56 18.81 14.83 -7.07
CA LYS A 56 17.90 15.67 -6.26
C LYS A 56 18.63 16.17 -5.02
N GLU A 57 18.14 17.26 -4.45
CA GLU A 57 18.61 17.73 -3.15
C GLU A 57 18.20 16.75 -2.03
N ASP A 58 19.07 16.66 -1.02
CA ASP A 58 18.83 15.87 0.18
C ASP A 58 17.63 16.46 0.94
N LEU A 59 16.71 15.59 1.35
CA LEU A 59 15.59 15.94 2.22
C LEU A 59 15.93 15.52 3.65
N VAL A 60 15.92 16.47 4.59
CA VAL A 60 16.11 16.20 6.01
C VAL A 60 14.87 16.65 6.77
N ALA A 61 14.34 15.76 7.63
CA ALA A 61 13.21 16.05 8.50
C ALA A 61 13.44 15.45 9.89
N GLU A 62 12.90 16.08 10.92
CA GLU A 62 12.92 15.55 12.28
C GLU A 62 11.50 15.40 12.81
N TYR A 63 11.26 14.27 13.47
CA TYR A 63 9.99 13.92 14.08
C TYR A 63 10.19 13.78 15.58
N SER A 64 9.29 14.37 16.35
CA SER A 64 9.12 14.12 17.79
C SER A 64 7.70 13.63 18.12
N THR A 65 6.80 13.67 17.13
CA THR A 65 5.41 13.20 17.21
C THR A 65 4.98 12.66 15.85
N ILE A 66 3.88 11.90 15.82
CA ILE A 66 3.25 11.40 14.59
C ILE A 66 2.10 12.34 14.18
N GLY A 67 2.15 12.82 12.94
CA GLY A 67 1.16 13.74 12.39
C GLY A 67 -0.22 13.11 12.16
N GLY A 68 -1.25 13.95 12.02
CA GLY A 68 -2.64 13.52 11.88
C GLY A 68 -2.91 12.59 10.69
N GLY A 69 -2.27 12.83 9.54
CA GLY A 69 -2.44 12.04 8.31
C GLY A 69 -1.66 10.73 8.24
N LEU A 70 -0.83 10.43 9.23
CA LEU A 70 0.07 9.27 9.28
C LEU A 70 -0.37 8.28 10.37
N ARG A 71 -0.52 7.00 10.02
CA ARG A 71 -0.80 5.93 10.99
C ARG A 71 0.02 4.68 10.67
N PHE A 72 0.45 3.99 11.72
CA PHE A 72 1.24 2.77 11.68
C PHE A 72 0.47 1.59 12.27
N CYS A 73 0.58 0.44 11.63
CA CYS A 73 0.25 -0.87 12.17
C CYS A 73 1.40 -1.37 13.08
N GLU A 74 1.14 -2.38 13.91
CA GLU A 74 2.12 -2.85 14.91
C GLU A 74 3.44 -3.39 14.33
N ASN A 75 3.39 -3.89 13.10
CA ASN A 75 4.55 -4.39 12.37
C ASN A 75 5.35 -3.27 11.68
N GLY A 76 4.95 -2.01 11.82
CA GLY A 76 5.60 -0.86 11.17
C GLY A 76 5.12 -0.55 9.76
N ALA A 77 4.20 -1.33 9.18
CA ALA A 77 3.46 -0.92 7.99
C ALA A 77 2.69 0.37 8.28
N PHE A 78 2.55 1.26 7.31
CA PHE A 78 1.96 2.57 7.53
C PHE A 78 1.27 3.16 6.32
N SER A 79 0.45 4.17 6.55
CA SER A 79 -0.02 5.04 5.47
C SER A 79 0.05 6.50 5.89
N THR A 80 0.50 7.35 4.96
CA THR A 80 0.45 8.80 5.07
C THR A 80 -0.29 9.40 3.88
N GLY A 81 -1.10 10.42 4.11
CA GLY A 81 -1.85 11.08 3.05
C GLY A 81 -2.82 12.11 3.60
N SER A 82 -3.64 12.68 2.72
CA SER A 82 -4.64 13.65 3.14
C SER A 82 -5.65 13.02 4.10
N MET A 83 -6.05 13.77 5.13
CA MET A 83 -7.16 13.37 6.01
C MET A 83 -8.53 13.64 5.38
N GLN A 84 -8.57 14.47 4.32
CA GLN A 84 -9.80 14.88 3.65
C GLN A 84 -9.57 14.87 2.13
N PHE A 85 -10.44 14.19 1.39
CA PHE A 85 -10.58 14.36 -0.04
C PHE A 85 -11.44 15.60 -0.32
N ALA A 86 -10.98 16.46 -1.23
CA ALA A 86 -11.69 17.65 -1.66
C ALA A 86 -11.67 17.77 -3.19
N PRO A 87 -12.79 18.16 -3.82
CA PRO A 87 -12.85 18.38 -5.27
C PRO A 87 -11.79 19.37 -5.76
N TYR A 88 -11.30 19.17 -6.99
CA TYR A 88 -10.38 20.09 -7.70
C TYR A 88 -9.02 20.30 -7.03
N THR A 89 -8.66 19.43 -6.09
CA THR A 89 -7.33 19.38 -5.46
C THR A 89 -6.61 18.10 -5.86
N GLN A 90 -5.29 18.15 -5.92
CA GLN A 90 -4.50 16.93 -6.07
C GLN A 90 -4.69 16.06 -4.82
N PHE A 91 -4.91 14.77 -5.02
CA PHE A 91 -5.20 13.84 -3.94
C PHE A 91 -4.32 12.61 -4.04
N GLY A 92 -3.97 12.03 -2.90
CA GLY A 92 -3.18 10.81 -2.89
C GLY A 92 -2.80 10.39 -1.49
N ALA A 93 -2.25 9.19 -1.43
CA ALA A 93 -1.65 8.65 -0.23
C ALA A 93 -0.47 7.76 -0.59
N GLU A 94 0.44 7.63 0.36
CA GLU A 94 1.43 6.58 0.42
C GLU A 94 0.92 5.47 1.32
N LEU A 95 1.10 4.23 0.86
CA LEU A 95 0.88 3.01 1.62
C LEU A 95 2.16 2.20 1.62
N ALA A 96 2.61 1.80 2.80
CA ALA A 96 3.91 1.19 3.01
C ALA A 96 3.77 -0.11 3.80
N LEU A 97 4.27 -1.19 3.21
CA LEU A 97 4.41 -2.49 3.84
C LEU A 97 5.87 -2.71 4.23
N LEU A 98 6.07 -3.34 5.39
CA LEU A 98 7.37 -3.69 5.95
C LEU A 98 7.38 -5.19 6.25
N HIS A 99 8.35 -5.89 5.69
CA HIS A 99 8.57 -7.31 5.93
C HIS A 99 10.07 -7.57 6.04
N ASP A 100 10.51 -7.97 7.23
CA ASP A 100 11.90 -8.20 7.57
C ASP A 100 12.81 -7.02 7.15
N ASP A 101 13.79 -7.30 6.28
CA ASP A 101 14.75 -6.33 5.77
C ASP A 101 14.32 -5.69 4.44
N ARG A 102 13.01 -5.70 4.15
CA ARG A 102 12.43 -5.11 2.95
C ARG A 102 11.27 -4.19 3.28
N ARG A 103 11.18 -3.09 2.53
CA ARG A 103 9.98 -2.25 2.50
C ARG A 103 9.50 -2.08 1.07
N LEU A 104 8.19 -2.06 0.94
CA LEU A 104 7.50 -1.75 -0.29
C LEU A 104 6.53 -0.63 -0.02
N ARG A 105 6.80 0.54 -0.59
CA ARG A 105 5.96 1.72 -0.44
C ARG A 105 5.38 2.11 -1.78
N LEU A 106 4.12 2.45 -1.81
CA LEU A 106 3.41 2.82 -3.02
C LEU A 106 2.67 4.13 -2.79
N VAL A 107 3.00 5.13 -3.62
CA VAL A 107 2.26 6.39 -3.71
C VAL A 107 1.28 6.29 -4.86
N GLN A 108 0.00 6.55 -4.60
CA GLN A 108 -1.04 6.71 -5.62
C GLN A 108 -1.45 8.18 -5.67
N LEU A 109 -1.32 8.81 -6.84
CA LEU A 109 -1.54 10.24 -7.03
C LEU A 109 -2.62 10.49 -8.07
N PHE A 110 -3.60 11.32 -7.70
CA PHE A 110 -4.75 11.70 -8.51
C PHE A 110 -4.69 13.20 -8.83
N ASN A 111 -4.98 13.56 -10.07
CA ASN A 111 -5.02 14.95 -10.53
C ASN A 111 -6.25 15.70 -10.00
N LYS A 112 -6.40 16.97 -10.39
CA LYS A 112 -7.51 17.84 -9.97
C LYS A 112 -8.86 17.36 -10.50
N GLU A 113 -8.87 16.60 -11.59
CA GLU A 113 -10.03 15.94 -12.18
C GLU A 113 -10.34 14.59 -11.50
N SER A 114 -9.63 14.27 -10.41
CA SER A 114 -9.81 13.07 -9.60
C SER A 114 -9.49 11.77 -10.36
N GLN A 115 -8.71 11.84 -11.43
CA GLN A 115 -8.23 10.70 -12.20
C GLN A 115 -6.85 10.29 -11.73
N LEU A 116 -6.55 8.98 -11.75
CA LEU A 116 -5.21 8.51 -11.43
C LEU A 116 -4.20 9.10 -12.43
N GLU A 117 -3.22 9.82 -11.90
CA GLU A 117 -2.22 10.56 -12.68
C GLU A 117 -0.90 9.79 -12.73
N GLN A 118 -0.46 9.30 -11.57
CA GLN A 118 0.86 8.68 -11.43
C GLN A 118 0.88 7.72 -10.24
N LEU A 119 1.71 6.68 -10.33
CA LEU A 119 2.13 5.88 -9.18
C LEU A 119 3.63 6.02 -8.95
N THR A 120 4.06 5.95 -7.69
CA THR A 120 5.49 5.82 -7.36
C THR A 120 5.67 4.59 -6.47
N LEU A 121 6.31 3.57 -7.00
CA LEU A 121 6.70 2.37 -6.26
C LEU A 121 8.11 2.58 -5.71
N ILE A 122 8.27 2.40 -4.42
CA ILE A 122 9.54 2.58 -3.71
C ILE A 122 9.90 1.25 -3.08
N ARG A 123 10.89 0.60 -3.67
CA ARG A 123 11.37 -0.73 -3.27
C ARG A 123 12.68 -0.53 -2.54
N GLU A 124 12.68 -0.87 -1.25
CA GLU A 124 13.82 -0.64 -0.38
C GLU A 124 14.25 -1.94 0.30
N GLN A 125 15.55 -2.10 0.47
CA GLN A 125 16.16 -3.12 1.31
C GLN A 125 17.01 -2.46 2.39
N ARG A 126 17.14 -3.12 3.53
CA ARG A 126 18.00 -2.64 4.61
C ARG A 126 19.48 -2.73 4.20
N VAL A 127 20.23 -1.66 4.42
CA VAL A 127 21.68 -1.64 4.14
C VAL A 127 22.38 -2.72 4.97
N GLY A 128 23.35 -3.40 4.35
CA GLY A 128 24.10 -4.49 4.99
C GLY A 128 23.41 -5.86 4.96
N THR A 129 22.26 -5.97 4.30
CA THR A 129 21.51 -7.22 4.14
C THR A 129 21.50 -7.70 2.69
N ASN A 130 21.25 -9.00 2.48
CA ASN A 130 21.11 -9.61 1.15
C ASN A 130 19.65 -9.94 0.82
N ALA A 131 18.71 -9.13 1.30
CA ALA A 131 17.29 -9.41 1.16
C ALA A 131 16.85 -9.40 -0.32
N PRO A 132 16.44 -10.53 -0.90
CA PRO A 132 16.24 -10.67 -2.34
C PRO A 132 15.05 -9.85 -2.82
N GLU A 133 15.13 -9.38 -4.08
CA GLU A 133 13.98 -8.77 -4.74
C GLU A 133 12.97 -9.81 -5.19
N PHE A 134 11.69 -9.46 -5.05
CA PHE A 134 10.57 -10.29 -5.45
C PHE A 134 10.34 -10.18 -6.97
N PRO A 135 9.87 -11.25 -7.62
CA PRO A 135 9.59 -11.23 -9.07
C PRO A 135 8.47 -10.24 -9.43
N LEU A 136 8.30 -9.98 -10.72
CA LEU A 136 7.11 -9.28 -11.23
C LEU A 136 5.85 -10.07 -10.85
N LEU A 137 4.85 -9.37 -10.31
CA LEU A 137 3.57 -10.01 -9.99
C LEU A 137 2.80 -10.35 -11.27
N THR A 138 2.27 -11.57 -11.34
CA THR A 138 1.39 -12.03 -12.42
C THR A 138 0.02 -12.40 -11.87
N VAL A 139 -0.97 -12.53 -12.77
CA VAL A 139 -2.30 -13.00 -12.39
C VAL A 139 -2.23 -14.43 -11.83
N ASP A 140 -1.39 -15.28 -12.40
CA ASP A 140 -1.32 -16.71 -12.04
C ASP A 140 -0.76 -16.90 -10.62
N ASP A 141 0.09 -15.99 -10.16
CA ASP A 141 0.55 -15.97 -8.76
C ASP A 141 -0.63 -15.78 -7.79
N LEU A 142 -1.64 -14.99 -8.18
CA LEU A 142 -2.79 -14.63 -7.36
C LEU A 142 -3.95 -15.64 -7.45
N VAL A 143 -4.10 -16.35 -8.57
CA VAL A 143 -5.17 -17.34 -8.77
C VAL A 143 -5.08 -18.43 -7.70
N GLY A 144 -6.19 -18.69 -7.01
CA GLY A 144 -6.28 -19.62 -5.89
C GLY A 144 -7.19 -19.12 -4.78
N GLU A 145 -7.23 -19.83 -3.68
CA GLU A 145 -7.94 -19.44 -2.46
C GLU A 145 -6.96 -18.94 -1.42
N TRP A 146 -7.33 -17.85 -0.75
CA TRP A 146 -6.52 -17.18 0.25
C TRP A 146 -7.34 -16.96 1.50
N ASN A 147 -6.77 -17.26 2.65
CA ASN A 147 -7.40 -17.05 3.95
C ASN A 147 -6.43 -16.32 4.88
N GLY A 148 -6.93 -15.45 5.74
CA GLY A 148 -6.08 -14.65 6.59
C GLY A 148 -6.81 -13.81 7.60
N GLU A 149 -6.06 -12.88 8.17
CA GLU A 149 -6.53 -11.97 9.21
C GLU A 149 -6.32 -10.53 8.78
N ALA A 150 -7.26 -9.69 9.17
CA ALA A 150 -7.21 -8.25 8.97
C ALA A 150 -7.28 -7.53 10.32
N VAL A 151 -6.48 -6.48 10.45
CA VAL A 151 -6.54 -5.55 11.59
C VAL A 151 -6.83 -4.15 11.06
N THR A 152 -7.93 -3.57 11.52
CA THR A 152 -8.33 -2.19 11.17
C THR A 152 -8.03 -1.25 12.33
N ILE A 153 -7.25 -0.20 12.06
CA ILE A 153 -6.96 0.90 12.99
C ILE A 153 -7.61 2.21 12.51
N TYR A 154 -7.84 3.12 13.45
CA TYR A 154 -8.66 4.30 13.23
C TYR A 154 -7.91 5.60 13.52
N PRO A 155 -8.10 6.67 12.73
CA PRO A 155 -7.47 7.96 12.98
C PRO A 155 -7.82 8.59 14.34
N ASP A 156 -9.01 8.31 14.88
CA ASP A 156 -9.46 8.82 16.18
C ASP A 156 -8.88 8.07 17.39
N GLY A 157 -8.11 7.00 17.16
CA GLY A 157 -7.44 6.25 18.23
C GLY A 157 -8.33 5.28 18.99
N ARG A 158 -9.55 4.98 18.52
CA ARG A 158 -10.36 3.90 19.10
C ARG A 158 -9.67 2.54 18.94
N SER A 159 -10.11 1.56 19.75
CA SER A 159 -9.57 0.20 19.70
C SER A 159 -9.64 -0.40 18.28
N PRO A 160 -8.59 -1.09 17.82
CA PRO A 160 -8.61 -1.80 16.56
C PRO A 160 -9.62 -2.95 16.52
N ASP A 161 -10.15 -3.21 15.33
CA ASP A 161 -10.95 -4.39 15.03
C ASP A 161 -10.09 -5.46 14.35
N SER A 162 -10.37 -6.73 14.65
CA SER A 162 -9.70 -7.88 14.03
C SER A 162 -10.72 -8.88 13.53
N TYR A 163 -10.53 -9.38 12.32
CA TYR A 163 -11.47 -10.30 11.68
C TYR A 163 -10.78 -11.16 10.62
N GLN A 164 -11.40 -12.31 10.34
CA GLN A 164 -10.94 -13.23 9.30
C GLN A 164 -11.31 -12.72 7.91
N THR A 165 -10.50 -13.06 6.93
CA THR A 165 -10.72 -12.71 5.52
C THR A 165 -10.55 -13.94 4.64
N SER A 166 -11.35 -14.01 3.59
CA SER A 166 -11.17 -15.00 2.52
C SER A 166 -11.23 -14.32 1.16
N LEU A 167 -10.37 -14.76 0.24
CA LEU A 167 -10.39 -14.34 -1.15
C LEU A 167 -10.24 -15.57 -2.05
N LYS A 168 -11.16 -15.71 -3.00
CA LYS A 168 -11.06 -16.69 -4.07
C LYS A 168 -10.88 -15.97 -5.40
N LEU A 169 -9.85 -16.35 -6.15
CA LEU A 169 -9.54 -15.83 -7.47
C LEU A 169 -9.44 -16.99 -8.45
N HIS A 170 -10.20 -16.94 -9.54
CA HIS A 170 -10.09 -17.92 -10.62
C HIS A 170 -10.27 -17.26 -11.98
N ARG A 171 -9.65 -17.85 -13.01
CA ARG A 171 -9.82 -17.38 -14.38
C ARG A 171 -11.12 -17.91 -14.97
N GLU A 172 -11.79 -17.06 -15.74
CA GLU A 172 -12.88 -17.45 -16.64
C GLU A 172 -12.40 -17.20 -18.07
N GLY A 173 -11.82 -18.22 -18.71
CA GLY A 173 -11.12 -18.06 -19.98
C GLY A 173 -9.76 -17.36 -19.86
N SER A 174 -9.27 -16.77 -20.95
CA SER A 174 -7.93 -16.17 -20.99
C SER A 174 -7.89 -14.71 -20.51
N ASP A 175 -9.01 -14.01 -20.58
CA ASP A 175 -9.09 -12.55 -20.45
C ASP A 175 -9.97 -12.08 -19.28
N ARG A 176 -10.52 -12.99 -18.47
CA ARG A 176 -11.34 -12.64 -17.31
C ARG A 176 -10.82 -13.27 -16.02
N LEU A 177 -10.88 -12.49 -14.94
CA LEU A 177 -10.59 -12.92 -13.58
C LEU A 177 -11.84 -12.73 -12.73
N VAL A 178 -12.31 -13.80 -12.11
CA VAL A 178 -13.42 -13.77 -11.16
C VAL A 178 -12.86 -13.71 -9.75
N GLN A 179 -13.44 -12.82 -8.94
CA GLN A 179 -13.07 -12.55 -7.57
C GLN A 179 -14.26 -12.74 -6.64
N GLU A 180 -14.05 -13.45 -5.54
CA GLU A 180 -14.97 -13.51 -4.41
C GLU A 180 -14.20 -13.16 -3.13
N LEU A 181 -14.57 -12.07 -2.46
CA LEU A 181 -13.87 -11.51 -1.31
C LEU A 181 -14.81 -11.38 -0.12
N SER A 182 -14.42 -11.90 1.04
CA SER A 182 -15.16 -11.77 2.29
C SER A 182 -14.29 -11.15 3.39
N PHE A 183 -14.87 -10.22 4.15
CA PHE A 183 -14.29 -9.64 5.36
C PHE A 183 -15.23 -9.92 6.53
N GLY A 184 -14.73 -10.59 7.57
CA GLY A 184 -15.51 -10.91 8.77
C GLY A 184 -16.61 -11.96 8.56
N GLY A 185 -16.68 -12.62 7.41
CA GLY A 185 -17.64 -13.70 7.13
C GLY A 185 -19.09 -13.25 6.87
N GLU A 186 -19.42 -11.98 7.08
CA GLU A 186 -20.80 -11.48 6.96
C GLU A 186 -21.19 -11.04 5.54
N ARG A 187 -20.22 -10.62 4.73
CA ARG A 187 -20.47 -10.10 3.38
C ARG A 187 -19.42 -10.56 2.40
N THR A 188 -19.87 -11.30 1.38
CA THR A 188 -19.06 -11.65 0.22
C THR A 188 -19.32 -10.67 -0.92
N ILE A 189 -18.25 -10.11 -1.47
CA ILE A 189 -18.25 -9.27 -2.66
C ILE A 189 -17.76 -10.15 -3.82
N ALA A 190 -18.64 -10.41 -4.78
CA ALA A 190 -18.28 -11.07 -6.02
C ALA A 190 -18.12 -10.03 -7.13
N SER A 191 -17.03 -10.09 -7.89
CA SER A 191 -16.76 -9.19 -9.01
C SER A 191 -15.96 -9.89 -10.11
N THR A 192 -16.00 -9.34 -11.31
CA THR A 192 -15.24 -9.85 -12.46
C THR A 192 -14.41 -8.72 -13.05
N ALA A 193 -13.13 -9.00 -13.32
CA ALA A 193 -12.25 -8.10 -14.05
C ALA A 193 -11.95 -8.62 -15.45
N THR A 194 -11.73 -7.68 -16.37
CA THR A 194 -11.03 -7.96 -17.63
C THR A 194 -9.52 -7.81 -17.43
N ILE A 195 -8.75 -8.69 -18.06
CA ILE A 195 -7.29 -8.76 -17.97
C ILE A 195 -6.70 -8.11 -19.23
N HIS A 196 -5.94 -7.03 -19.05
CA HIS A 196 -5.22 -6.34 -20.10
C HIS A 196 -3.74 -6.22 -19.73
N GLY A 197 -2.97 -7.28 -20.00
CA GLY A 197 -1.56 -7.36 -19.61
C GLY A 197 -1.41 -7.33 -18.09
N SER A 198 -0.77 -6.29 -17.56
CA SER A 198 -0.59 -6.05 -16.12
C SER A 198 -1.75 -5.29 -15.46
N VAL A 199 -2.80 -4.92 -16.22
CA VAL A 199 -3.96 -4.17 -15.71
C VAL A 199 -5.16 -5.10 -15.58
N LEU A 200 -5.77 -5.15 -14.41
CA LEU A 200 -7.06 -5.80 -14.15
C LEU A 200 -8.12 -4.73 -13.95
N SER A 201 -9.15 -4.70 -14.79
CA SER A 201 -10.18 -3.66 -14.77
C SER A 201 -11.49 -4.19 -14.22
N PHE A 202 -11.88 -3.72 -13.03
CA PHE A 202 -13.15 -4.01 -12.36
C PHE A 202 -14.05 -2.78 -12.41
N GLU A 203 -14.98 -2.65 -13.35
CA GLU A 203 -15.88 -1.48 -13.48
C GLU A 203 -15.22 -0.10 -13.19
N GLN A 204 -15.22 0.36 -11.92
CA GLN A 204 -14.68 1.66 -11.47
C GLN A 204 -13.33 1.58 -10.76
N ILE A 205 -12.82 0.37 -10.50
CA ILE A 205 -11.56 0.05 -9.82
C ILE A 205 -10.59 -0.57 -10.83
N GLN A 206 -9.32 -0.22 -10.70
CA GLN A 206 -8.24 -0.89 -11.42
C GLN A 206 -7.26 -1.53 -10.44
N VAL A 207 -6.70 -2.66 -10.84
CA VAL A 207 -5.55 -3.30 -10.20
C VAL A 207 -4.39 -3.28 -11.18
N LEU A 208 -3.27 -2.68 -10.80
CA LEU A 208 -2.01 -2.79 -11.55
C LEU A 208 -1.12 -3.81 -10.87
N LEU A 209 -0.63 -4.78 -11.66
CA LEU A 209 0.41 -5.71 -11.25
C LEU A 209 1.77 -5.06 -11.52
N LEU A 210 2.58 -4.93 -10.48
CA LEU A 210 3.81 -4.15 -10.48
C LEU A 210 5.03 -5.03 -10.12
N PRO A 211 6.26 -4.56 -10.44
CA PRO A 211 7.48 -5.25 -10.03
C PRO A 211 7.58 -5.46 -8.52
N GLY A 212 8.35 -6.45 -8.08
CA GLY A 212 8.58 -6.67 -6.65
C GLY A 212 7.40 -7.32 -5.93
N GLY A 213 6.57 -8.11 -6.63
CA GLY A 213 5.38 -8.75 -6.07
C GLY A 213 4.27 -7.76 -5.72
N ALA A 214 4.36 -6.50 -6.15
CA ALA A 214 3.43 -5.45 -5.76
C ALA A 214 2.17 -5.44 -6.59
N SER A 215 1.08 -4.98 -5.99
CA SER A 215 -0.11 -4.53 -6.70
C SER A 215 -0.59 -3.18 -6.19
N SER A 216 -1.21 -2.41 -7.10
CA SER A 216 -1.90 -1.16 -6.77
C SER A 216 -3.38 -1.32 -7.09
N THR A 217 -4.24 -1.23 -6.09
CA THR A 217 -5.70 -1.24 -6.28
C THR A 217 -6.27 0.12 -5.91
N CYS A 218 -6.92 0.78 -6.87
CA CYS A 218 -7.52 2.09 -6.65
C CYS A 218 -8.63 2.40 -7.66
N PRO A 219 -9.48 3.41 -7.40
CA PRO A 219 -10.42 3.91 -8.40
C PRO A 219 -9.70 4.40 -9.66
N VAL A 220 -10.31 4.19 -10.82
CA VAL A 220 -9.86 4.83 -12.08
C VAL A 220 -10.10 6.34 -12.00
N GLN A 221 -11.22 6.73 -11.40
CA GLN A 221 -11.58 8.10 -11.08
C GLN A 221 -12.34 8.14 -9.75
N ILE A 222 -11.94 9.03 -8.85
CA ILE A 222 -12.64 9.23 -7.57
C ILE A 222 -13.93 10.02 -7.85
N LYS A 223 -15.06 9.50 -7.37
CA LYS A 223 -16.38 10.13 -7.49
C LYS A 223 -16.77 10.82 -6.18
N LEU A 224 -17.28 12.03 -6.30
CA LEU A 224 -17.79 12.78 -5.15
C LEU A 224 -19.03 12.09 -4.56
N GLY A 225 -19.15 12.08 -3.23
CA GLY A 225 -20.29 11.47 -2.54
C GLY A 225 -20.25 9.94 -2.50
N GLN A 226 -19.12 9.32 -2.87
CA GLN A 226 -18.93 7.87 -2.77
C GLN A 226 -17.75 7.55 -1.86
N PRO A 227 -17.83 6.48 -1.06
CA PRO A 227 -16.68 6.02 -0.31
C PRO A 227 -15.59 5.57 -1.28
N LEU A 228 -14.33 5.81 -0.92
CA LEU A 228 -13.18 5.39 -1.70
C LEU A 228 -12.18 4.65 -0.82
N PHE A 229 -11.33 3.85 -1.47
CA PHE A 229 -10.19 3.24 -0.82
C PHE A 229 -8.98 3.28 -1.74
N LEU A 230 -7.80 3.32 -1.14
CA LEU A 230 -6.51 3.16 -1.80
C LEU A 230 -5.85 1.92 -1.20
N GLU A 231 -5.37 1.02 -2.03
CA GLU A 231 -4.82 -0.25 -1.57
C GLU A 231 -3.50 -0.60 -2.26
N VAL A 232 -2.56 -1.10 -1.48
CA VAL A 232 -1.34 -1.75 -1.96
C VAL A 232 -1.37 -3.21 -1.54
N GLY A 233 -1.03 -4.11 -2.46
CA GLY A 233 -0.77 -5.51 -2.17
C GLY A 233 0.71 -5.84 -2.35
N TRP A 234 1.20 -6.83 -1.61
CA TRP A 234 2.55 -7.36 -1.76
C TRP A 234 2.56 -8.86 -1.55
N LEU A 235 2.90 -9.59 -2.62
CA LEU A 235 3.16 -11.02 -2.58
C LEU A 235 4.57 -11.25 -2.05
N LEU A 236 4.66 -11.66 -0.79
CA LEU A 236 5.91 -11.89 -0.07
C LEU A 236 6.49 -13.28 -0.37
N GLN A 237 5.63 -14.28 -0.53
CA GLN A 237 5.97 -15.64 -0.92
C GLN A 237 4.85 -16.17 -1.84
N PRO A 238 5.07 -17.26 -2.60
CA PRO A 238 4.02 -17.82 -3.45
C PRO A 238 2.69 -18.11 -2.72
N ASP A 239 2.75 -18.32 -1.41
CA ASP A 239 1.63 -18.62 -0.53
C ASP A 239 1.37 -17.54 0.53
N LEU A 240 2.09 -16.41 0.54
CA LEU A 240 1.96 -15.37 1.57
C LEU A 240 1.89 -13.99 0.94
N ARG A 241 0.82 -13.24 1.25
CA ARG A 241 0.72 -11.84 0.84
C ARG A 241 0.23 -10.95 1.97
N GLN A 242 0.54 -9.66 1.83
CA GLN A 242 -0.05 -8.61 2.63
C GLN A 242 -0.79 -7.61 1.76
N ARG A 243 -1.83 -6.99 2.32
CA ARG A 243 -2.54 -5.87 1.71
C ARG A 243 -2.72 -4.77 2.74
N LEU A 244 -2.56 -3.52 2.33
CA LEU A 244 -2.80 -2.37 3.19
C LEU A 244 -3.82 -1.45 2.50
N ILE A 245 -4.91 -1.14 3.19
CA ILE A 245 -6.06 -0.44 2.64
C ILE A 245 -6.31 0.83 3.45
N ARG A 246 -6.21 1.99 2.81
CA ARG A 246 -6.59 3.29 3.37
C ARG A 246 -7.99 3.65 2.88
N ARG A 247 -8.95 3.83 3.78
CA ARG A 247 -10.37 4.03 3.44
C ARG A 247 -10.87 5.41 3.80
N TYR A 248 -11.70 5.99 2.94
CA TYR A 248 -12.41 7.24 3.20
C TYR A 248 -13.93 7.05 3.17
N SER A 249 -14.65 7.91 3.90
CA SER A 249 -16.10 7.99 3.87
C SER A 249 -16.62 8.56 2.52
N ASP A 250 -17.93 8.50 2.33
CA ASP A 250 -18.63 9.19 1.23
C ASP A 250 -18.51 10.72 1.28
N LYS A 251 -18.17 11.27 2.46
CA LYS A 251 -17.81 12.67 2.66
C LYS A 251 -16.33 12.96 2.40
N GLY A 252 -15.53 11.97 2.04
CA GLY A 252 -14.10 12.11 1.77
C GLY A 252 -13.23 12.21 3.02
N GLU A 253 -13.76 11.94 4.22
CA GLU A 253 -12.96 11.92 5.46
C GLU A 253 -12.18 10.61 5.55
N TRP A 254 -10.92 10.66 5.98
CA TRP A 254 -10.16 9.43 6.25
C TRP A 254 -10.76 8.73 7.47
N VAL A 255 -11.21 7.48 7.30
CA VAL A 255 -11.91 6.75 8.36
C VAL A 255 -11.11 5.59 8.94
N SER A 256 -10.25 4.93 8.17
CA SER A 256 -9.50 3.77 8.68
C SER A 256 -8.28 3.38 7.83
N LEU A 257 -7.41 2.57 8.44
CA LEU A 257 -6.31 1.86 7.80
C LEU A 257 -6.40 0.37 8.17
N THR A 258 -6.42 -0.51 7.18
CA THR A 258 -6.57 -1.96 7.39
C THR A 258 -5.35 -2.69 6.83
N LEU A 259 -4.65 -3.43 7.68
CA LEU A 259 -3.58 -4.35 7.27
C LEU A 259 -4.13 -5.77 7.23
N LEU A 260 -3.90 -6.47 6.13
CA LEU A 260 -4.26 -7.85 5.92
C LEU A 260 -3.01 -8.69 5.74
N THR A 261 -3.01 -9.89 6.31
CA THR A 261 -2.01 -10.93 6.02
C THR A 261 -2.74 -12.21 5.67
N GLU A 262 -2.54 -12.69 4.45
CA GLU A 262 -3.29 -13.80 3.87
C GLU A 262 -2.34 -14.89 3.36
N ARG A 263 -2.74 -16.14 3.57
CA ARG A 263 -2.05 -17.32 3.05
C ARG A 263 -2.88 -18.05 2.01
N LYS A 264 -2.21 -18.53 0.97
CA LYS A 264 -2.82 -19.37 -0.07
C LYS A 264 -3.09 -20.76 0.48
N THR A 265 -4.30 -21.24 0.30
CA THR A 265 -4.76 -22.56 0.81
C THR A 265 -5.03 -23.56 -0.31
N SER A 266 -5.31 -23.10 -1.52
CA SER A 266 -5.50 -23.93 -2.72
C SER A 266 -5.22 -23.14 -4.00
#